data_AF-A0A2D6HMC8-F1
#
_entry.id   AF-A0A2D6HMC8-F1
#
_cell.length_a   1.000
_cell.length_b   1.000
_cell.length_c   1.000
_cell.angle_alpha   90.00
_cell.angle_beta   90.00
_cell.angle_gamma   90.00
#
_symmetry.space_group_name_H-M   'P 1'
#
loop_
_entity.id
_entity.type
_entity.pdbx_description
1 polymer ?
#
loop_
_entity_poly.entity_id
_entity_poly.type
_entity_poly.pdbx_seq_one_letter_code
_entity_poly.pdbx_strand_id
1 'polypeptide(L)'
;MVAQILTQIGVPVLTDLLGQTLSKSDNKLVRDAGRGLTNLTDAFKNGQVTHEQVVEANRHLEVMAQLESETEKVALSQINESLRAEIASNDVYVRRMRPTFGYLIAFTWAAQMFALAWVIIFETEKADLVIKSMESLGTIWAVGLSVMGIYVYKRSEEKKVGAQSYSVKEKVAHSGSSNYTLGIKTKSEPTKYND
;
A
#
# COMPACT_ATOMS: atom_id res chain seq x y z
N MET A 1 5.62 -34.81 -24.54
CA MET A 1 4.87 -35.91 -25.19
C MET A 1 3.46 -36.08 -24.64
N VAL A 2 3.25 -36.27 -23.33
CA VAL A 2 1.88 -36.39 -22.75
C VAL A 2 1.03 -35.12 -22.95
N ALA A 3 1.62 -33.93 -22.79
CA ALA A 3 0.93 -32.65 -23.04
C ALA A 3 0.52 -32.49 -24.52
N GLN A 4 1.38 -32.89 -25.46
CA GLN A 4 1.08 -32.86 -26.91
C GLN A 4 -0.05 -33.82 -27.29
N ILE A 5 -0.09 -35.02 -26.70
CA ILE A 5 -1.17 -36.01 -26.90
C ILE A 5 -2.50 -35.51 -26.31
N LEU A 6 -2.48 -34.87 -25.14
CA LEU A 6 -3.66 -34.23 -24.54
C LEU A 6 -4.17 -33.05 -25.37
N THR A 7 -3.29 -32.23 -25.95
CA THR A 7 -3.69 -31.13 -26.83
C THR A 7 -4.15 -31.59 -28.22
N GLN A 8 -3.55 -32.66 -28.77
CA GLN A 8 -3.89 -33.16 -30.12
C GLN A 8 -5.13 -34.05 -30.13
N ILE A 9 -5.40 -34.80 -29.05
CA ILE A 9 -6.51 -35.77 -28.99
C ILE A 9 -7.58 -35.32 -28.00
N GLY A 10 -7.21 -34.68 -26.89
CA GLY A 10 -8.14 -34.33 -25.81
C GLY A 10 -9.03 -33.12 -26.11
N VAL A 11 -8.47 -32.05 -26.69
CA VAL A 11 -9.23 -30.82 -26.98
C VAL A 11 -10.35 -31.06 -27.99
N PRO A 12 -10.13 -31.73 -29.15
CA PRO A 12 -11.20 -31.99 -30.12
C PRO A 12 -12.31 -32.89 -29.57
N VAL A 13 -11.96 -33.90 -28.75
CA VAL A 13 -12.94 -34.79 -28.13
C VAL A 13 -13.77 -34.04 -27.08
N LEU A 14 -13.14 -33.20 -26.26
CA LEU A 14 -13.84 -32.38 -25.28
C LEU A 14 -14.76 -31.35 -25.94
N THR A 15 -14.34 -30.71 -27.03
CA THR A 15 -15.17 -29.72 -27.75
C THR A 15 -16.33 -30.37 -28.48
N ASP A 16 -16.18 -31.58 -29.01
CA ASP A 16 -17.27 -32.34 -29.66
C ASP A 16 -18.30 -32.77 -28.60
N LEU A 17 -17.85 -33.26 -27.45
CA LEU A 17 -18.71 -33.70 -26.35
C LEU A 17 -19.43 -32.52 -25.69
N LEU A 18 -18.73 -31.40 -25.46
CA LEU A 18 -19.32 -30.14 -25.01
C LEU A 18 -20.29 -29.57 -26.05
N GLY A 19 -19.93 -29.55 -27.34
CA GLY A 19 -20.81 -29.07 -28.42
C GLY A 19 -22.10 -29.88 -28.54
N GLN A 20 -22.02 -31.21 -28.44
CA GLN A 20 -23.18 -32.10 -28.44
C GLN A 20 -24.06 -31.95 -27.19
N THR A 21 -23.45 -31.67 -26.04
CA THR A 21 -24.18 -31.45 -24.79
C THR A 21 -24.86 -30.09 -24.76
N LEU A 22 -24.13 -29.03 -25.15
CA LEU A 22 -24.61 -27.65 -25.19
C LEU A 22 -25.70 -27.47 -26.28
N SER A 23 -25.57 -28.15 -27.43
CA SER A 23 -26.57 -28.09 -28.51
C SER A 23 -27.92 -28.74 -28.17
N LYS A 24 -27.97 -29.58 -27.13
CA LYS A 24 -29.21 -30.17 -26.60
C LYS A 24 -29.87 -29.33 -25.49
N SER A 25 -29.26 -28.21 -25.10
CA SER A 25 -29.82 -27.30 -24.08
C SER A 25 -31.09 -26.58 -24.57
N ASP A 26 -32.04 -26.38 -23.66
CA ASP A 26 -33.27 -25.62 -23.91
C ASP A 26 -33.02 -24.10 -24.06
N ASN A 27 -31.88 -23.59 -23.59
CA ASN A 27 -31.54 -22.18 -23.72
C ASN A 27 -30.96 -21.88 -25.12
N LYS A 28 -31.60 -20.98 -25.86
CA LYS A 28 -31.18 -20.59 -27.23
C LYS A 28 -29.72 -20.15 -27.31
N LEU A 29 -29.23 -19.35 -26.35
CA LEU A 29 -27.84 -18.86 -26.35
C LEU A 29 -26.84 -20.00 -26.19
N VAL A 30 -27.16 -20.96 -25.32
CA VAL A 30 -26.34 -22.13 -25.01
C VAL A 30 -26.34 -23.12 -26.18
N ARG A 31 -27.50 -23.32 -26.81
CA ARG A 31 -27.65 -24.17 -27.99
C ARG A 31 -26.93 -23.62 -29.22
N ASP A 32 -27.00 -22.31 -29.45
CA ASP A 32 -26.31 -21.65 -30.55
C ASP A 32 -24.78 -21.72 -30.34
N ALA A 33 -24.29 -21.56 -29.10
CA ALA A 33 -22.89 -21.78 -28.75
C ALA A 33 -22.43 -23.24 -28.98
N GLY A 34 -23.27 -24.22 -28.61
CA GLY A 34 -23.00 -25.63 -28.85
C GLY A 34 -22.86 -25.98 -30.34
N ARG A 35 -23.74 -25.45 -31.19
CA ARG A 35 -23.64 -25.60 -32.66
C ARG A 35 -22.38 -24.96 -33.22
N GLY A 36 -21.99 -23.80 -32.69
CA GLY A 36 -20.74 -23.14 -33.06
C GLY A 36 -19.51 -24.01 -32.80
N LEU A 37 -19.46 -24.69 -31.64
CA LEU A 37 -18.36 -25.61 -31.30
C LEU A 37 -18.30 -26.85 -32.22
N THR A 38 -19.45 -27.38 -32.63
CA THR A 38 -19.52 -28.49 -33.61
C THR A 38 -19.00 -28.07 -34.98
N ASN A 39 -19.46 -26.92 -35.49
CA ASN A 39 -19.00 -26.36 -36.76
C ASN A 39 -17.49 -26.09 -36.76
N LEU A 40 -16.95 -25.63 -35.64
CA LEU A 40 -15.53 -25.35 -35.45
C LEU A 40 -14.71 -26.65 -35.44
N THR A 41 -15.23 -27.71 -34.82
CA THR A 41 -14.62 -29.05 -34.83
C THR A 41 -14.59 -29.64 -36.25
N ASP A 42 -15.65 -29.47 -37.02
CA ASP A 42 -15.72 -29.92 -38.41
C ASP A 42 -14.76 -29.12 -39.32
N ALA A 43 -14.59 -27.82 -39.08
CA ALA A 43 -13.61 -26.99 -39.78
C ALA A 43 -12.16 -27.44 -39.51
N PHE A 44 -11.85 -27.91 -38.29
CA PHE A 44 -10.57 -28.53 -37.96
C PHE A 44 -10.37 -29.88 -38.67
N LYS A 45 -11.39 -30.75 -38.67
CA LYS A 45 -11.33 -32.06 -39.36
C LYS A 45 -11.16 -31.92 -40.88
N ASN A 46 -11.77 -30.88 -41.45
CA ASN A 46 -11.74 -30.60 -42.89
C ASN A 46 -10.51 -29.77 -43.33
N GLY A 47 -9.58 -29.47 -42.41
CA GLY A 47 -8.35 -28.72 -42.71
C GLY A 47 -8.56 -27.23 -43.04
N GLN A 48 -9.74 -26.68 -42.74
CA GLN A 48 -10.08 -25.27 -43.00
C GLN A 48 -9.45 -24.32 -41.97
N VAL A 49 -9.11 -24.83 -40.78
CA VAL A 49 -8.29 -24.14 -39.78
C VAL A 49 -6.96 -24.87 -39.69
N THR A 50 -5.91 -24.20 -40.16
CA THR A 50 -4.56 -24.78 -40.16
C THR A 50 -3.95 -24.72 -38.76
N HIS A 51 -3.13 -25.72 -38.42
CA HIS A 51 -2.44 -25.76 -37.13
C HIS A 51 -1.54 -24.53 -36.91
N GLU A 52 -1.00 -23.98 -38.00
CA GLU A 52 -0.19 -22.77 -38.01
C GLU A 52 -0.98 -21.52 -37.56
N GLN A 53 -2.24 -21.38 -38.01
CA GLN A 53 -3.11 -20.28 -37.58
C GLN A 53 -3.45 -20.35 -36.08
N VAL A 54 -3.58 -21.55 -35.52
CA VAL A 54 -3.80 -21.74 -34.07
C VAL A 54 -2.54 -21.43 -33.27
N VAL A 55 -1.37 -21.83 -33.77
CA VAL A 55 -0.08 -21.52 -33.13
C VAL A 55 0.19 -20.02 -33.12
N GLU A 56 -0.08 -19.32 -34.22
CA GLU A 56 0.08 -17.86 -34.27
C GLU A 56 -0.95 -17.14 -33.39
N ALA A 57 -2.20 -17.61 -33.35
CA ALA A 57 -3.21 -17.09 -32.41
C ALA A 57 -2.81 -17.29 -30.94
N ASN A 58 -2.25 -18.44 -30.59
CA ASN A 58 -1.73 -18.69 -29.23
C ASN A 58 -0.55 -17.78 -28.90
N ARG A 59 0.35 -17.51 -29.86
CA ARG A 59 1.44 -16.55 -29.69
C ARG A 59 0.91 -15.14 -29.43
N HIS A 60 -0.10 -14.71 -30.18
CA HIS A 60 -0.76 -13.42 -29.94
C HIS A 60 -1.42 -13.36 -28.56
N LEU A 61 -2.09 -14.44 -28.11
CA LEU A 61 -2.66 -14.50 -26.77
C LEU A 61 -1.59 -14.42 -25.67
N GLU A 62 -0.45 -15.09 -25.87
CA GLU A 62 0.68 -15.02 -24.94
C GLU A 62 1.25 -13.60 -24.85
N VAL A 63 1.44 -12.93 -26.00
CA VAL A 63 1.89 -11.53 -26.05
C VAL A 63 0.89 -10.59 -25.38
N MET A 64 -0.41 -10.77 -25.63
CA MET A 64 -1.45 -9.95 -25.00
C MET A 64 -1.50 -10.16 -23.49
N ALA A 65 -1.38 -11.40 -23.02
CA ALA A 65 -1.33 -11.70 -21.59
C ALA A 65 -0.07 -11.12 -20.92
N GLN A 66 1.07 -11.12 -21.62
CA GLN A 66 2.29 -10.46 -21.14
C GLN A 66 2.11 -8.94 -21.04
N LEU A 67 1.55 -8.31 -22.08
CA LEU A 67 1.27 -6.86 -22.08
C LEU A 67 0.28 -6.49 -20.98
N GLU A 68 -0.78 -7.26 -20.78
CA GLU A 68 -1.75 -7.05 -19.70
C GLU A 68 -1.07 -7.15 -18.32
N SER A 69 -0.24 -8.17 -18.10
CA SER A 69 0.54 -8.32 -16.87
C SER A 69 1.52 -7.16 -16.64
N GLU A 70 2.18 -6.66 -17.68
CA GLU A 70 3.05 -5.49 -17.58
C GLU A 70 2.26 -4.23 -17.24
N THR A 71 1.09 -4.04 -17.87
CA THR A 71 0.21 -2.90 -17.62
C THR A 71 -0.28 -2.91 -16.18
N GLU A 72 -0.71 -4.07 -15.67
CA GLU A 72 -1.08 -4.26 -14.27
C GLU A 72 0.08 -3.96 -13.32
N LYS A 73 1.28 -4.46 -13.60
CA LYS A 73 2.48 -4.17 -12.78
C LYS A 73 2.78 -2.68 -12.74
N VAL A 74 2.70 -1.99 -13.87
CA VAL A 74 2.91 -0.54 -13.96
C VAL A 74 1.86 0.19 -13.15
N ALA A 75 0.57 -0.14 -13.32
CA ALA A 75 -0.52 0.47 -12.57
C ALA A 75 -0.34 0.27 -11.05
N LEU A 76 -0.06 -0.97 -10.62
CA LEU A 76 0.21 -1.28 -9.21
C LEU A 76 1.45 -0.55 -8.68
N SER A 77 2.49 -0.39 -9.50
CA SER A 77 3.69 0.34 -9.10
C SER A 77 3.42 1.84 -8.89
N GLN A 78 2.66 2.46 -9.80
CA GLN A 78 2.27 3.87 -9.72
C GLN A 78 1.35 4.12 -8.52
N ILE A 79 0.38 3.23 -8.27
CA ILE A 79 -0.49 3.30 -7.09
C ILE A 79 0.36 3.20 -5.81
N ASN A 80 1.29 2.26 -5.74
CA ASN A 80 2.16 2.14 -4.55
C ASN A 80 3.07 3.35 -4.37
N GLU A 81 3.57 3.92 -5.46
CA GLU A 81 4.40 5.13 -5.44
C GLU A 81 3.60 6.34 -4.94
N SER A 82 2.38 6.55 -5.45
CA SER A 82 1.51 7.65 -5.01
C SER A 82 1.10 7.47 -3.55
N LEU A 83 0.75 6.26 -3.12
CA LEU A 83 0.38 5.99 -1.72
C LEU A 83 1.55 6.27 -0.77
N ARG A 84 2.77 5.88 -1.17
CA ARG A 84 3.98 6.18 -0.41
C ARG A 84 4.26 7.68 -0.37
N ALA A 85 4.03 8.40 -1.47
CA ALA A 85 4.17 9.85 -1.52
C ALA A 85 3.14 10.56 -0.63
N GLU A 86 1.89 10.09 -0.60
CA GLU A 86 0.84 10.59 0.30
C GLU A 86 1.17 10.35 1.77
N ILE A 87 1.63 9.15 2.12
CA ILE A 87 2.04 8.82 3.50
C ILE A 87 3.29 9.62 3.89
N ALA A 88 4.22 9.84 2.96
CA ALA A 88 5.43 10.63 3.17
C ALA A 88 5.18 12.14 3.13
N SER A 89 4.00 12.58 2.68
CA SER A 89 3.57 13.97 2.66
C SER A 89 3.47 14.48 4.11
N ASN A 90 4.59 15.05 4.57
CA ASN A 90 4.70 15.69 5.86
C ASN A 90 4.04 17.07 5.79
N ASP A 91 2.71 17.11 5.85
CA ASP A 91 2.00 18.37 5.95
C ASP A 91 2.40 19.10 7.25
N VAL A 92 3.01 20.27 7.06
CA VAL A 92 3.48 21.17 8.10
C VAL A 92 2.32 21.59 9.02
N TYR A 93 1.10 21.68 8.48
CA TYR A 93 -0.10 22.01 9.23
C TYR A 93 -0.45 20.92 10.26
N VAL A 94 -0.47 19.65 9.83
CA VAL A 94 -0.77 18.49 10.70
C VAL A 94 0.28 18.34 11.80
N ARG A 95 1.56 18.61 11.50
CA ARG A 95 2.65 18.50 12.49
C ARG A 95 2.63 19.62 13.54
N ARG A 96 2.15 20.83 13.19
CA ARG A 96 2.11 22.00 14.08
C ARG A 96 0.80 22.15 14.86
N MET A 97 -0.35 21.78 14.27
CA MET A 97 -1.66 21.74 14.95
C MET A 97 -1.63 20.94 16.25
N ARG A 98 -0.94 19.81 16.16
CA ARG A 98 -0.69 18.82 17.18
C ARG A 98 -0.14 19.41 18.50
N PRO A 99 1.01 20.10 18.54
CA PRO A 99 1.50 20.78 19.74
C PRO A 99 0.79 22.11 20.06
N THR A 100 0.26 22.86 19.08
CA THR A 100 -0.42 24.15 19.36
C THR A 100 -1.66 23.97 20.24
N PHE A 101 -2.41 22.89 20.04
CA PHE A 101 -3.56 22.57 20.89
C PHE A 101 -3.16 22.38 22.36
N GLY A 102 -2.08 21.64 22.62
CA GLY A 102 -1.56 21.43 23.98
C GLY A 102 -1.11 22.74 24.64
N TYR A 103 -0.45 23.62 23.88
CA TYR A 103 -0.04 24.93 24.40
C TYR A 103 -1.22 25.84 24.74
N LEU A 104 -2.27 25.84 23.91
CA LEU A 104 -3.48 26.60 24.20
C LEU A 104 -4.17 26.12 25.47
N ILE A 105 -4.29 24.80 25.67
CA ILE A 105 -4.86 24.22 26.89
C ILE A 105 -4.02 24.54 28.14
N ALA A 106 -2.70 24.46 28.03
CA ALA A 106 -1.82 24.83 29.14
C ALA A 106 -1.96 26.32 29.50
N PHE A 107 -2.07 27.17 28.49
CA PHE A 107 -2.27 28.61 28.67
C PHE A 107 -3.62 28.93 29.32
N THR A 108 -4.72 28.33 28.85
CA THR A 108 -6.05 28.55 29.44
C THR A 108 -6.12 28.03 30.86
N TRP A 109 -5.50 26.89 31.16
CA TRP A 109 -5.38 26.37 32.52
C TRP A 109 -4.60 27.31 33.43
N ALA A 110 -3.45 27.81 32.97
CA ALA A 110 -2.65 28.76 33.73
C ALA A 110 -3.45 30.05 34.00
N ALA A 111 -4.12 30.61 33.00
CA ALA A 111 -4.96 31.79 33.14
C ALA A 111 -6.10 31.56 34.15
N GLN A 112 -6.75 30.39 34.10
CA GLN A 112 -7.82 30.03 35.02
C GLN A 112 -7.30 29.90 36.47
N MET A 113 -6.14 29.27 36.68
CA MET A 113 -5.51 29.17 37.99
C MET A 113 -5.07 30.53 38.54
N PHE A 114 -4.58 31.41 37.68
CA PHE A 114 -4.26 32.79 38.07
C PHE A 114 -5.52 33.58 38.46
N ALA A 115 -6.61 33.45 37.71
CA ALA A 115 -7.88 34.08 38.05
C ALA A 115 -8.40 33.58 39.41
N LEU A 116 -8.32 32.27 39.69
CA LEU A 116 -8.68 31.70 40.99
C LEU A 116 -7.78 32.24 42.12
N ALA A 117 -6.46 32.24 41.92
CA ALA A 117 -5.52 32.77 42.91
C ALA A 117 -5.79 34.26 43.21
N TRP A 118 -6.09 35.05 42.18
CA TRP A 118 -6.45 36.46 42.31
C TRP A 118 -7.69 36.64 43.19
N VAL A 119 -8.77 35.91 42.90
CA VAL A 119 -10.01 35.99 43.67
C VAL A 119 -9.78 35.57 45.13
N ILE A 120 -9.00 34.52 45.38
CA ILE A 120 -8.72 34.06 46.76
C ILE A 120 -8.01 35.14 47.57
N ILE A 121 -7.06 35.86 46.97
CA ILE A 121 -6.23 36.88 47.65
C ILE A 121 -6.97 38.22 47.80
N PHE A 122 -7.63 38.68 46.75
CA PHE A 122 -8.19 40.05 46.69
C PHE A 122 -9.70 40.12 46.89
N GLU A 123 -10.43 39.03 46.64
CA GLU A 123 -11.90 38.97 46.72
C GLU A 123 -12.35 37.73 47.50
N THR A 124 -11.73 37.49 48.66
CA THR A 124 -11.90 36.26 49.46
C THR A 124 -13.36 35.94 49.78
N GLU A 125 -14.21 36.96 49.97
CA GLU A 125 -15.65 36.79 50.19
C GLU A 125 -16.36 36.04 49.05
N LYS A 126 -15.86 36.18 47.82
CA LYS A 126 -16.41 35.51 46.62
C LYS A 126 -15.71 34.19 46.31
N ALA A 127 -14.64 33.84 47.02
CA ALA A 127 -13.82 32.67 46.71
C ALA A 127 -14.62 31.36 46.74
N ASP A 128 -15.51 31.17 47.74
CA ASP A 128 -16.37 29.99 47.83
C ASP A 128 -17.30 29.83 46.62
N LEU A 129 -17.94 30.93 46.20
CA LEU A 129 -18.83 30.94 45.03
C LEU A 129 -18.08 30.60 43.74
N VAL A 130 -16.88 31.16 43.55
CA VAL A 130 -16.08 30.95 42.34
C VAL A 130 -15.50 29.54 42.32
N ILE A 131 -15.06 28.98 43.44
CA ILE A 131 -14.58 27.59 43.54
C ILE A 131 -15.71 26.60 43.22
N LYS A 132 -16.92 26.80 43.74
CA LYS A 132 -18.09 25.98 43.40
C LYS A 132 -18.46 26.08 41.93
N SER A 133 -18.35 27.29 41.36
CA SER A 133 -18.58 27.49 39.92
C SER A 133 -17.53 26.76 39.09
N MET A 134 -16.26 26.76 39.52
CA MET A 134 -15.17 26.05 38.87
C MET A 134 -15.39 24.53 38.83
N GLU A 135 -15.97 23.96 39.89
CA GLU A 135 -16.32 22.53 39.92
C GLU A 135 -17.26 22.14 38.77
N SER A 136 -18.20 23.02 38.39
CA SER A 136 -19.11 22.78 37.26
C SER A 136 -18.39 22.69 35.90
N LEU A 137 -17.20 23.28 35.76
CA LEU A 137 -16.34 23.11 34.57
C LEU A 137 -15.60 21.77 34.56
N GLY A 138 -15.69 20.95 35.61
CA GLY A 138 -14.98 19.67 35.71
C GLY A 138 -15.25 18.74 34.51
N THR A 139 -16.49 18.70 34.02
CA THR A 139 -16.86 17.85 32.87
C THR A 139 -16.15 18.26 31.58
N ILE A 140 -16.08 19.56 31.26
CA ILE A 140 -15.39 20.03 30.05
C ILE A 140 -13.87 19.79 30.15
N TRP A 141 -13.30 19.92 31.35
CA TRP A 141 -11.89 19.62 31.61
C TRP A 141 -11.60 18.12 31.50
N ALA A 142 -12.47 17.26 32.02
CA ALA A 142 -12.32 15.80 31.89
C ALA A 142 -12.28 15.37 30.41
N VAL A 143 -13.20 15.91 29.60
CA VAL A 143 -13.21 15.64 28.15
C VAL A 143 -11.94 16.19 27.49
N GLY A 144 -11.57 17.45 27.74
CA GLY A 144 -10.39 18.08 27.14
C GLY A 144 -9.08 17.35 27.47
N LEU A 145 -8.90 16.95 28.74
CA LEU A 145 -7.72 16.20 29.19
C LEU A 145 -7.72 14.76 28.65
N SER A 146 -8.88 14.12 28.48
CA SER A 146 -8.94 12.77 27.88
C SER A 146 -8.45 12.76 26.43
N VAL A 147 -8.85 13.75 25.63
CA VAL A 147 -8.41 13.92 24.23
C VAL A 147 -6.91 14.19 24.19
N MET A 148 -6.40 15.06 25.08
CA MET A 148 -4.97 15.32 25.19
C MET A 148 -4.19 14.05 25.59
N GLY A 149 -4.73 13.25 26.51
CA GLY A 149 -4.12 11.98 26.94
C GLY A 149 -3.92 11.00 25.77
N ILE A 150 -4.97 10.80 24.96
CA ILE A 150 -4.91 9.96 23.75
C ILE A 150 -3.88 10.53 22.76
N TYR A 151 -3.88 11.85 22.58
CA TYR A 151 -2.97 12.53 21.68
C TYR A 151 -1.49 12.37 22.08
N VAL A 152 -1.16 12.56 23.37
CA VAL A 152 0.19 12.36 23.92
C VAL A 152 0.61 10.90 23.83
N TYR A 153 -0.30 9.97 24.11
CA TYR A 153 -0.06 8.53 24.01
C TYR A 153 0.37 8.14 22.59
N LYS A 154 -0.43 8.47 21.58
CA LYS A 154 -0.08 8.19 20.17
C LYS A 154 1.23 8.85 19.76
N ARG A 155 1.47 10.10 20.20
CA ARG A 155 2.72 10.79 19.90
C ARG A 155 3.94 10.12 20.54
N SER A 156 3.77 9.52 21.71
CA SER A 156 4.81 8.73 22.38
C SER A 156 5.10 7.44 21.61
N GLU A 157 4.08 6.75 21.11
CA GLU A 157 4.24 5.56 20.27
C GLU A 157 4.99 5.86 18.97
N GLU A 158 4.61 6.93 18.26
CA GLU A 158 5.32 7.39 17.04
C GLU A 158 6.82 7.61 17.30
N LYS A 159 7.17 8.19 18.45
CA LYS A 159 8.59 8.41 18.83
C LYS A 159 9.33 7.11 19.13
N LYS A 160 8.67 6.11 19.71
CA LYS A 160 9.28 4.79 20.00
C LYS A 160 9.66 4.06 18.71
N VAL A 161 8.74 4.03 17.73
CA VAL A 161 8.98 3.42 16.41
C VAL A 161 10.11 4.16 15.68
N GLY A 162 10.10 5.50 15.72
CA GLY A 162 11.20 6.31 15.18
C GLY A 162 12.54 5.98 15.82
N ALA A 163 12.63 5.99 17.16
CA ALA A 163 13.86 5.70 17.89
C ALA A 163 14.43 4.30 17.59
N GLN A 164 13.57 3.29 17.45
CA GLN A 164 13.97 1.94 17.09
C GLN A 164 14.56 1.87 15.67
N SER A 165 13.98 2.62 14.71
CA SER A 165 14.50 2.70 13.35
C SER A 165 15.89 3.37 13.26
N TYR A 166 16.17 4.37 14.10
CA TYR A 166 17.49 5.02 14.17
C TYR A 166 18.54 4.08 14.79
N SER A 167 18.18 3.35 15.85
CA SER A 167 19.08 2.36 16.48
C SER A 167 19.49 1.25 15.50
N VAL A 168 18.57 0.79 14.65
CA VAL A 168 18.89 -0.22 13.63
C VAL A 168 19.81 0.35 12.55
N LYS A 169 19.56 1.56 12.04
CA LYS A 169 20.45 2.22 11.09
C LYS A 169 21.86 2.45 11.65
N GLU A 170 21.97 2.85 12.91
CA GLU A 170 23.26 3.09 13.57
C GLU A 170 24.05 1.79 13.78
N LYS A 171 23.38 0.70 14.16
CA LYS A 171 24.00 -0.63 14.26
C LYS A 171 24.44 -1.18 12.91
N VAL A 172 23.67 -0.95 11.84
CA VAL A 172 24.05 -1.34 10.47
C VAL A 172 25.22 -0.49 9.96
N ALA A 173 25.25 0.81 10.26
CA ALA A 173 26.37 1.68 9.90
C ALA A 173 27.68 1.31 10.62
N HIS A 174 27.61 0.93 11.90
CA HIS A 174 28.77 0.44 12.65
C HIS A 174 29.20 -0.98 12.24
N SER A 175 28.26 -1.84 11.82
CA SER A 175 28.54 -3.18 11.29
C SER A 175 29.16 -3.13 9.87
N GLY A 176 28.71 -2.20 9.03
CA GLY A 176 29.20 -2.01 7.66
C GLY A 176 30.59 -1.38 7.53
N SER A 177 31.15 -0.83 8.62
CA SER A 177 32.50 -0.26 8.64
C SER A 177 33.62 -1.29 8.81
N SER A 178 33.32 -2.56 9.08
CA SER A 178 34.34 -3.51 9.53
C SER A 178 35.01 -4.38 8.46
N ASN A 179 34.57 -4.44 7.20
CA ASN A 179 35.16 -5.41 6.26
C ASN A 179 35.01 -5.03 4.79
N TYR A 180 35.88 -4.18 4.23
CA TYR A 180 36.26 -4.25 2.80
C TYR A 180 37.65 -3.62 2.54
N THR A 181 38.73 -4.33 2.86
CA THR A 181 40.00 -4.18 2.13
C THR A 181 40.16 -5.38 1.20
N LEU A 182 39.37 -5.40 0.12
CA LEU A 182 39.70 -6.24 -1.04
C LEU A 182 40.85 -5.55 -1.78
N GLY A 183 42.08 -5.94 -1.44
CA GLY A 183 43.28 -5.54 -2.14
C GLY A 183 43.30 -6.10 -3.57
N ILE A 184 42.60 -5.43 -4.48
CA ILE A 184 42.81 -5.62 -5.91
C ILE A 184 44.02 -4.77 -6.29
N LYS A 185 45.14 -5.46 -6.50
CA LYS A 185 46.40 -4.89 -7.00
C LYS A 185 46.24 -4.60 -8.49
N THR A 186 45.76 -3.43 -8.87
CA THR A 186 45.84 -2.97 -10.27
C THR A 186 47.26 -2.48 -10.55
N LYS A 187 48.04 -3.33 -11.23
CA LYS A 187 49.31 -2.94 -11.84
C LYS A 187 49.00 -2.19 -13.14
N SER A 188 49.26 -0.89 -13.17
CA SER A 188 49.34 -0.12 -14.41
C SER A 188 50.55 0.79 -14.33
N GLU A 189 51.61 0.40 -15.04
CA GLU A 189 52.78 1.23 -15.34
C GLU A 189 52.37 2.39 -16.26
N PRO A 190 52.90 3.61 -16.07
CA PRO A 190 52.80 4.66 -17.05
C PRO A 190 53.96 4.54 -18.06
N THR A 191 53.64 4.15 -19.29
CA THR A 191 54.55 4.33 -20.43
C THR A 191 54.57 5.83 -20.77
N LYS A 192 55.67 6.50 -20.44
CA LYS A 192 55.95 7.87 -20.92
C LYS A 192 56.39 7.79 -22.39
N TYR A 193 55.74 8.57 -23.26
CA TYR A 193 56.26 8.96 -24.56
C TYR A 193 56.50 10.48 -24.53
N ASN A 194 57.65 10.84 -25.12
CA ASN A 194 58.43 12.09 -25.17
C ASN A 194 57.69 13.43 -25.28
N ASP A 195 58.28 14.45 -24.64
CA ASP A 195 59.15 15.44 -25.33
C ASP A 195 60.45 15.62 -24.51
#